data_AF-A0A929FS46-F1
#
_entry.id   AF-A0A929FS46-F1
#
_cell.length_a   1.000
_cell.length_b   1.000
_cell.length_c   1.000
_cell.angle_alpha   90.00
_cell.angle_beta   90.00
_cell.angle_gamma   90.00
#
_symmetry.space_group_name_H-M   'P 1'
#
loop_
_entity.id
_entity.type
_entity.pdbx_description
1 polymer ?
#
loop_
_entity_poly.entity_id
_entity_poly.type
_entity_poly.pdbx_seq_one_letter_code
_entity_poly.pdbx_strand_id
1 'polypeptide(L)'
;LLLLREIRADQWAAEQVDFLLLAESLLMVVSAPLMHSESFCAAFSCAAPKNRLEERIEALLAETHLPQPPNWYSLMWLLLSLFPLIVVPFHQ
;
A
#
# COMPACT_ATOMS: atom_id res chain seq x y z
N LEU A 1 12.30 1.53 -8.68
CA LEU A 1 10.90 1.86 -9.04
C LEU A 1 9.97 0.65 -9.22
N LEU A 2 10.46 -0.58 -9.44
CA LEU A 2 9.59 -1.77 -9.54
C LEU A 2 8.96 -2.18 -8.21
N LEU A 3 9.72 -2.11 -7.11
CA LEU A 3 9.27 -2.49 -5.78
C LEU A 3 8.03 -1.71 -5.32
N LEU A 4 8.00 -0.39 -5.53
CA LEU A 4 6.83 0.44 -5.23
C LEU A 4 5.57 0.03 -6.02
N ARG A 5 5.75 -0.50 -7.24
CA ARG A 5 4.62 -1.00 -8.04
C ARG A 5 4.14 -2.34 -7.50
N GLU A 6 5.04 -3.20 -7.03
CA GLU A 6 4.68 -4.45 -6.35
C GLU A 6 3.94 -4.17 -5.04
N ILE A 7 4.46 -3.27 -4.19
CA ILE A 7 3.78 -2.87 -2.95
C ILE A 7 2.37 -2.34 -3.23
N ARG A 8 2.20 -1.47 -4.22
CA ARG A 8 0.87 -0.96 -4.59
C ARG A 8 -0.06 -2.08 -5.08
N ALA A 9 0.46 -3.03 -5.86
CA ALA A 9 -0.33 -4.17 -6.32
C ALA A 9 -0.73 -5.09 -5.14
N ASP A 10 0.17 -5.29 -4.20
CA ASP A 10 -0.07 -6.06 -2.98
C ASP A 10 -1.12 -5.37 -2.09
N GLN A 11 -1.06 -4.05 -1.93
CA GLN A 11 -2.10 -3.27 -1.25
C GLN A 11 -3.47 -3.42 -1.92
N TRP A 12 -3.53 -3.29 -3.25
CA TRP A 12 -4.79 -3.47 -3.99
C TRP A 12 -5.35 -4.89 -3.83
N ALA A 13 -4.49 -5.90 -3.77
CA ALA A 13 -4.92 -7.26 -3.48
C ALA A 13 -5.45 -7.40 -2.04
N ALA A 14 -4.81 -6.76 -1.06
CA ALA A 14 -5.23 -6.78 0.35
C ALA A 14 -6.59 -6.09 0.60
N GLU A 15 -7.05 -5.21 -0.31
CA GLU A 15 -8.42 -4.68 -0.28
C GLU A 15 -9.48 -5.75 -0.66
N GLN A 16 -9.07 -6.76 -1.44
CA GLN A 16 -9.96 -7.77 -2.03
C GLN A 16 -9.88 -9.13 -1.34
N VAL A 17 -8.76 -9.44 -0.68
CA VAL A 17 -8.50 -10.69 0.03
C VAL A 17 -7.88 -10.44 1.40
N ASP A 18 -7.93 -11.44 2.28
CA ASP A 18 -7.27 -11.37 3.59
C ASP A 18 -5.76 -11.12 3.43
N PHE A 19 -5.26 -10.04 4.06
CA PHE A 19 -3.88 -9.61 3.97
C PHE A 19 -2.88 -10.66 4.50
N LEU A 20 -3.28 -11.46 5.50
CA LEU A 20 -2.43 -12.50 6.08
C LEU A 20 -2.30 -13.69 5.13
N LEU A 21 -3.41 -14.07 4.49
CA LEU A 21 -3.42 -15.10 3.44
C LEU A 21 -2.57 -14.65 2.25
N LEU A 22 -2.66 -13.37 1.88
CA LEU A 22 -1.82 -12.80 0.83
C LEU A 22 -0.33 -12.87 1.19
N ALA A 23 0.06 -12.47 2.40
CA ALA A 23 1.45 -12.56 2.86
C ALA A 23 1.97 -14.01 2.89
N GLU A 24 1.15 -14.96 3.34
CA GLU A 24 1.48 -16.39 3.33
C GLU A 24 1.70 -16.91 1.90
N SER A 25 0.81 -16.56 0.97
CA SER A 25 0.93 -16.97 -0.43
C SER A 25 2.23 -16.45 -1.08
N LEU A 26 2.66 -15.23 -0.73
CA LEU A 26 3.93 -14.67 -1.21
C LEU A 26 5.13 -15.45 -0.70
N LEU A 27 5.12 -15.87 0.58
CA LEU A 27 6.16 -16.74 1.15
C LEU A 27 6.19 -18.12 0.47
N MET A 28 5.02 -18.70 0.18
CA MET A 28 4.95 -19.99 -0.52
C MET A 28 5.54 -19.91 -1.93
N VAL A 29 5.23 -18.85 -2.69
CA VAL A 29 5.72 -18.69 -4.07
C VAL A 29 7.24 -18.54 -4.11
N VAL A 30 7.84 -17.80 -3.17
CA VAL A 30 9.30 -17.60 -3.16
C VAL A 30 10.06 -18.79 -2.57
N SER A 31 9.44 -19.57 -1.70
CA SER A 31 10.04 -20.82 -1.18
C SER A 31 9.95 -21.99 -2.17
N ALA A 32 9.11 -21.89 -3.20
CA ALA A 32 9.02 -22.91 -4.24
C ALA A 32 10.35 -23.00 -5.03
N PRO A 33 10.93 -24.20 -5.20
CA PRO A 33 12.16 -24.36 -5.96
C PRO A 33 11.91 -24.01 -7.43
N LEU A 34 12.53 -22.91 -7.88
CA LEU A 34 12.51 -22.49 -9.27
C LEU A 34 13.23 -23.52 -10.13
N MET A 35 12.48 -24.42 -10.77
CA MET A 35 13.00 -25.24 -11.85
C MET A 35 13.33 -24.32 -13.04
N HIS A 36 14.58 -23.89 -13.12
CA HIS A 36 15.06 -23.03 -14.18
C HIS A 36 15.15 -23.85 -15.48
N SER A 37 14.26 -23.59 -16.43
CA SER A 37 14.43 -24.03 -17.81
C SER A 37 15.50 -23.17 -18.47
N GLU A 38 16.60 -23.75 -18.94
CA GLU A 38 17.79 -23.05 -19.44
C GLU A 38 17.59 -22.26 -20.74
N SER A 39 16.37 -22.19 -21.27
CA SER A 39 16.07 -21.49 -22.52
C SER A 39 15.52 -20.08 -22.25
N PHE A 40 16.36 -19.06 -22.42
CA PHE A 40 15.95 -17.65 -22.57
C PHE A 40 15.45 -16.92 -21.31
N CYS A 41 16.20 -16.98 -20.21
CA CYS A 41 15.96 -16.07 -19.07
C CYS A 41 16.57 -14.69 -19.36
N ALA A 42 15.73 -13.69 -19.66
CA ALA A 42 16.15 -12.29 -19.53
C ALA A 42 16.59 -12.05 -18.08
N ALA A 43 17.76 -11.42 -17.88
CA ALA A 43 18.43 -11.24 -16.58
C ALA A 43 17.70 -10.29 -15.59
N PHE A 44 16.37 -10.25 -15.61
CA PHE A 44 15.56 -9.56 -14.59
C PHE A 44 15.39 -10.39 -13.30
N SER A 45 15.77 -11.68 -13.33
CA SER A 45 15.54 -12.64 -12.24
C SER A 45 16.78 -13.02 -11.43
N CYS A 46 17.92 -12.33 -11.59
CA CYS A 46 19.10 -12.59 -10.76
C CYS A 46 18.78 -12.22 -9.30
N ALA A 47 18.30 -13.21 -8.55
CA ALA A 47 17.95 -13.19 -7.13
C ALA A 47 17.33 -11.85 -6.69
N ALA A 48 16.00 -11.74 -6.75
CA ALA A 48 15.33 -10.71 -5.97
C ALA A 48 15.88 -10.79 -4.54
N PRO A 49 16.54 -9.74 -4.02
CA PRO A 49 17.20 -9.81 -2.73
C PRO A 49 16.15 -10.16 -1.67
N LYS A 50 16.49 -10.98 -0.67
CA LYS A 50 15.57 -11.33 0.44
C LYS A 50 14.88 -10.09 1.01
N ASN A 51 15.63 -9.00 1.13
CA ASN A 51 15.16 -7.70 1.60
C ASN A 51 13.95 -7.16 0.80
N ARG A 52 13.80 -7.51 -0.49
CA ARG A 52 12.67 -7.06 -1.31
C ARG A 52 11.36 -7.77 -0.99
N LEU A 53 11.41 -9.06 -0.67
CA LEU A 53 10.22 -9.79 -0.21
C LEU A 53 9.84 -9.35 1.21
N GLU A 54 10.84 -9.18 2.07
CA GLU A 54 10.67 -8.65 3.42
C GLU A 54 10.01 -7.27 3.40
N GLU A 55 10.49 -6.35 2.56
CA GLU A 55 9.92 -5.01 2.40
C GLU A 55 8.45 -5.03 1.92
N ARG A 56 8.08 -6.01 1.07
CA ARG A 56 6.68 -6.18 0.62
C ARG A 56 5.79 -6.71 1.73
N ILE A 57 6.27 -7.68 2.51
CA ILE A 57 5.52 -8.25 3.65
C ILE A 57 5.36 -7.21 4.75
N GLU A 58 6.43 -6.48 5.09
CA GLU A 58 6.38 -5.42 6.08
C GLU A 58 5.40 -4.30 5.67
N ALA A 59 5.41 -3.88 4.40
CA ALA A 59 4.44 -2.91 3.90
C ALA A 59 3.00 -3.41 4.01
N LEU A 60 2.74 -4.66 3.57
CA LEU A 60 1.43 -5.30 3.69
C LEU A 60 0.90 -5.35 5.14
N LEU A 61 1.78 -5.62 6.11
CA LEU A 61 1.42 -5.70 7.53
C LEU A 61 1.28 -4.31 8.19
N ALA A 62 2.03 -3.32 7.74
CA ALA A 62 1.99 -1.96 8.28
C ALA A 62 0.71 -1.21 7.86
N GLU A 63 0.20 -1.46 6.65
CA GLU A 63 -0.90 -0.71 6.04
C GLU A 63 -2.31 -1.20 6.38
N THR A 64 -2.45 -2.14 7.32
CA THR A 64 -3.76 -2.49 7.91
C THR A 64 -4.52 -1.28 8.49
N HIS A 65 -3.83 -0.15 8.71
CA HIS A 65 -4.44 1.16 8.92
C HIS A 65 -4.71 1.87 7.58
N LEU A 66 -5.75 1.44 6.87
CA LEU A 66 -6.25 2.23 5.74
C LEU A 66 -6.59 3.66 6.20
N PRO A 67 -6.22 4.70 5.44
CA PRO A 67 -6.65 6.06 5.75
C PRO A 67 -8.18 6.07 5.77
N GLN A 68 -8.76 6.47 6.90
CA GLN A 68 -10.21 6.61 7.00
C GLN A 68 -10.69 7.53 5.87
N PRO A 69 -11.80 7.18 5.19
CA PRO A 69 -12.36 8.03 4.15
C PRO A 69 -12.57 9.44 4.71
N PRO A 70 -12.39 10.48 3.88
CA PRO A 70 -12.48 11.86 4.34
C PRO A 70 -13.81 12.08 5.08
N ASN A 71 -13.72 12.38 6.36
CA ASN A 71 -14.88 12.56 7.20
C ASN A 71 -15.57 13.88 6.84
N TRP A 72 -16.71 13.80 6.17
CA TRP A 72 -17.50 14.97 5.77
C TRP A 72 -17.87 15.87 6.96
N TYR A 73 -18.08 15.30 8.15
CA TYR A 73 -18.30 16.07 9.37
C TYR A 73 -17.07 16.92 9.74
N SER A 74 -15.85 16.39 9.56
CA SER A 74 -14.60 17.14 9.80
C SER A 74 -14.50 18.34 8.85
N LEU A 75 -14.88 18.17 7.59
CA LEU A 75 -14.93 19.26 6.61
C LEU A 75 -15.95 20.33 7.00
N MET A 76 -17.14 19.94 7.49
CA MET A 76 -18.13 20.90 7.98
C MET A 76 -17.64 21.69 9.21
N TRP A 77 -16.98 21.02 10.16
CA TRP A 77 -16.39 21.68 11.33
C TRP A 77 -15.28 22.65 10.95
N LEU A 78 -14.44 22.28 9.97
CA LEU A 78 -13.42 23.16 9.41
C LEU A 78 -14.07 24.43 8.83
N LEU A 79 -15.09 24.29 7.98
CA LEU A 79 -15.82 25.44 7.41
C LEU A 79 -16.46 26.32 8.48
N LEU A 80 -17.05 25.72 9.52
CA LEU A 80 -17.63 26.46 10.64
C LEU A 80 -16.57 27.23 11.44
N SER A 81 -15.38 26.66 11.62
CA SER A 81 -14.26 27.35 12.29
C SER A 81 -13.72 28.54 11.50
N LEU A 82 -13.88 28.53 10.16
CA LEU A 82 -13.49 29.62 9.27
C LEU A 82 -14.57 30.71 9.13
N PHE A 83 -15.82 30.39 9.49
CA PHE A 83 -16.94 31.33 9.50
C PHE A 83 -16.65 32.68 10.19
N PRO A 84 -16.03 32.76 11.38
CA PRO A 84 -15.73 34.04 12.02
C PRO A 84 -14.85 34.95 11.15
N LEU A 85 -13.92 34.40 10.37
CA LEU A 85 -13.06 35.19 9.47
C LEU A 85 -13.85 35.84 8.32
N ILE A 86 -14.95 35.21 7.90
CA ILE A 86 -15.87 35.76 6.90
C ILE A 86 -16.71 36.90 7.50
N VAL A 87 -16.97 36.87 8.81
CA VAL A 87 -17.74 37.90 9.52
C VAL A 87 -16.89 39.13 9.88
N VAL A 88 -15.56 38.98 10.01
CA VAL A 88 -14.62 40.09 10.28
C VAL A 88 -14.80 41.31 9.35
N PRO A 89 -14.90 41.20 8.01
CA PRO A 89 -15.12 42.35 7.14
C PRO A 89 -16.50 43.01 7.27
N PHE A 90 -17.46 42.37 7.95
CA PHE A 90 -18.80 42.89 8.20
C PHE A 90 -18.98 43.45 9.62
N HIS A 91 -17.94 43.40 10.46
CA HIS A 91 -17.90 44.06 11.75
C HIS A 91 -17.52 45.54 11.55
N GLN A 92 -18.50 46.38 11.17
CA GLN A 92 -18.44 47.82 11.46
C GLN A 92 -18.60 48.08 12.95
#